data_AF-A0A946HCK0-F1
#
_entry.id   AF-A0A946HCK0-F1
#
_cell.length_a   1.000
_cell.length_b   1.000
_cell.length_c   1.000
_cell.angle_alpha   90.00
_cell.angle_beta   90.00
_cell.angle_gamma   90.00
#
_symmetry.space_group_name_H-M   'P 1'
#
loop_
_entity.id
_entity.type
_entity.pdbx_description
1 polymer ?
#
loop_
_entity_poly.entity_id
_entity_poly.type
_entity_poly.pdbx_seq_one_letter_code
_entity_poly.pdbx_strand_id
1 'polypeptide(L)'
;MIKFGLLKESKLKDEHLFSSVLLIANTILVFMLFNLCVPQISDTMSIGLLWVSLVLTLLTIQEVYFNRDKDAGTYALVALSPKPNYGLLLKMFFLQWLVLSIPILVAAFFGAVLCGWGLKISTSLMMVAALSTWSLCIIGWFANVLSLNLNTHAKVLQLIIVIPLYLPVLIFGASAHLDCMGQVNPLANLAMLTAIAIIFGMLIPLAISYFIDEGVISL
;
A
#
# COMPACT_ATOMS: atom_id res chain seq x y z
N MET A 1 2.60 -24.46 -29.14
CA MET A 1 3.29 -23.47 -28.29
C MET A 1 2.50 -22.18 -28.05
N ILE A 2 1.77 -21.64 -29.05
CA ILE A 2 1.02 -20.37 -28.92
C ILE A 2 -0.21 -20.45 -27.98
N LYS A 3 -0.89 -21.61 -27.88
CA LYS A 3 -2.06 -21.78 -26.99
C LYS A 3 -1.74 -21.70 -25.48
N PHE A 4 -0.51 -22.01 -25.06
CA PHE A 4 -0.13 -21.98 -23.64
C PHE A 4 0.17 -20.55 -23.15
N GLY A 5 0.63 -19.67 -24.05
CA GLY A 5 0.80 -18.24 -23.76
C GLY A 5 -0.54 -17.54 -23.55
N LEU A 6 -1.55 -17.83 -24.39
CA LEU A 6 -2.87 -17.21 -24.27
C LEU A 6 -3.65 -17.65 -23.02
N LEU A 7 -3.47 -18.91 -22.57
CA LEU A 7 -4.08 -19.37 -21.32
C LEU A 7 -3.38 -18.78 -20.09
N LYS A 8 -2.06 -18.54 -20.14
CA LYS A 8 -1.34 -17.87 -19.06
C LYS A 8 -1.70 -16.39 -18.97
N GLU A 9 -1.85 -15.70 -20.11
CA GLU A 9 -2.30 -14.30 -20.14
C GLU A 9 -3.77 -14.12 -19.72
N SER A 10 -4.67 -15.06 -20.07
CA SER A 10 -6.06 -14.99 -19.58
C SER A 10 -6.11 -15.18 -18.06
N LYS A 11 -5.33 -16.14 -17.53
CA LYS A 11 -5.28 -16.40 -16.08
C LYS A 11 -4.67 -15.23 -15.30
N LEU A 12 -3.62 -14.60 -15.83
CA LEU A 12 -3.03 -13.38 -15.26
C LEU A 12 -3.99 -12.20 -15.29
N LYS A 13 -4.77 -12.05 -16.37
CA LYS A 13 -5.75 -10.97 -16.51
C LYS A 13 -6.93 -11.15 -15.55
N ASP A 14 -7.42 -12.38 -15.37
CA ASP A 14 -8.49 -12.70 -14.43
C ASP A 14 -8.06 -12.51 -12.96
N GLU A 15 -6.82 -12.87 -12.63
CA GLU A 15 -6.28 -12.72 -11.28
C GLU A 15 -6.01 -11.26 -10.90
N HIS A 16 -5.53 -10.44 -11.85
CA HIS A 16 -5.42 -8.99 -11.67
C HIS A 16 -6.78 -8.32 -11.49
N LEU A 17 -7.78 -8.68 -12.30
CA LEU A 17 -9.14 -8.18 -12.15
C LEU A 17 -9.75 -8.58 -10.81
N PHE A 18 -9.56 -9.83 -10.38
CA PHE A 18 -10.05 -10.31 -9.09
C PHE A 18 -9.43 -9.54 -7.92
N SER A 19 -8.11 -9.31 -7.95
CA SER A 19 -7.38 -8.58 -6.89
C SER A 19 -7.80 -7.11 -6.81
N SER A 20 -7.95 -6.43 -7.96
CA SER A 20 -8.44 -5.05 -8.02
C SER A 20 -9.90 -4.93 -7.57
N VAL A 21 -10.77 -5.89 -7.93
CA VAL A 21 -12.17 -5.93 -7.49
C VAL A 21 -12.27 -6.16 -5.98
N LEU A 22 -11.48 -7.08 -5.42
CA LEU A 22 -11.41 -7.31 -3.97
C LEU A 22 -10.97 -6.06 -3.21
N LEU A 23 -10.03 -5.31 -3.76
CA LEU A 23 -9.49 -4.09 -3.15
C LEU A 23 -10.52 -2.94 -3.13
N ILE A 24 -11.23 -2.74 -4.24
CA ILE A 24 -12.35 -1.78 -4.31
C ILE A 24 -13.48 -2.23 -3.38
N ALA A 25 -13.84 -3.51 -3.43
CA ALA A 25 -14.89 -4.08 -2.60
C ALA A 25 -14.57 -3.95 -1.11
N ASN A 26 -13.35 -4.30 -0.66
CA ASN A 26 -12.97 -4.21 0.74
C ASN A 26 -12.95 -2.77 1.25
N THR A 27 -12.41 -1.83 0.48
CA THR A 27 -12.35 -0.41 0.87
C THR A 27 -13.77 0.16 0.98
N ILE A 28 -14.63 -0.09 -0.01
CA ILE A 28 -16.02 0.39 -0.02
C ILE A 28 -16.82 -0.30 1.09
N LEU A 29 -16.69 -1.61 1.24
CA LEU A 29 -17.45 -2.40 2.19
C LEU A 29 -17.12 -2.00 3.62
N VAL A 30 -15.84 -1.91 3.98
CA VAL A 30 -15.45 -1.51 5.35
C VAL A 30 -15.88 -0.07 5.64
N PHE A 31 -15.68 0.85 4.70
CA PHE A 31 -16.06 2.25 4.90
C PHE A 31 -17.59 2.45 4.98
N MET A 32 -18.35 1.82 4.09
CA MET A 32 -19.81 1.96 4.03
C MET A 32 -20.52 1.20 5.13
N LEU A 33 -20.17 -0.07 5.38
CA LEU A 33 -20.83 -0.84 6.45
C LEU A 33 -20.66 -0.14 7.80
N PHE A 34 -19.51 0.49 8.05
CA PHE A 34 -19.28 1.20 9.30
C PHE A 34 -20.06 2.52 9.37
N ASN A 35 -20.03 3.35 8.32
CA ASN A 35 -20.84 4.59 8.29
C ASN A 35 -22.35 4.31 8.35
N LEU A 36 -22.81 3.18 7.81
CA LEU A 36 -24.22 2.78 7.83
C LEU A 36 -24.64 2.18 9.19
N CYS A 37 -23.71 1.54 9.91
CA CYS A 37 -23.98 0.87 11.19
C CYS A 37 -24.25 1.86 12.33
N VAL A 38 -23.64 3.05 12.29
CA VAL A 38 -23.80 4.05 13.34
C VAL A 38 -24.44 5.31 12.76
N PRO A 39 -25.75 5.53 12.97
CA PRO A 39 -26.38 6.78 12.56
C PRO A 39 -25.74 7.95 13.32
N GLN A 40 -25.32 8.99 12.59
CA GLN A 40 -24.69 10.22 13.11
C GLN A 40 -23.25 10.08 13.64
N ILE A 41 -22.38 9.40 12.90
CA ILE A 41 -20.93 9.44 13.17
C ILE A 41 -20.38 10.87 13.00
N SER A 42 -19.54 11.30 13.94
CA SER A 42 -18.73 12.53 13.82
C SER A 42 -17.71 12.40 12.69
N ASP A 43 -17.51 13.48 11.91
CA ASP A 43 -16.53 13.53 10.83
C ASP A 43 -15.15 12.99 11.26
N THR A 44 -14.69 13.37 12.45
CA THR A 44 -13.41 12.90 13.01
C THR A 44 -13.30 11.38 13.10
N MET A 45 -14.40 10.70 13.43
CA MET A 45 -14.44 9.25 13.57
C MET A 45 -14.58 8.58 12.20
N SER A 46 -15.39 9.13 11.29
CA SER A 46 -15.49 8.67 9.90
C SER A 46 -14.13 8.73 9.18
N ILE A 47 -13.31 9.75 9.46
CA ILE A 47 -11.93 9.85 8.94
C ILE A 47 -11.08 8.71 9.49
N GLY A 48 -11.08 8.49 10.81
CA GLY A 48 -10.30 7.42 11.42
C GLY A 48 -10.65 6.04 10.82
N LEU A 49 -11.93 5.79 10.59
CA LEU A 49 -12.42 4.57 9.96
C LEU A 49 -11.97 4.42 8.51
N LEU A 50 -11.98 5.51 7.75
CA LEU A 50 -11.44 5.54 6.38
C LEU A 50 -9.96 5.11 6.40
N TRP A 51 -9.15 5.69 7.27
CA TRP A 51 -7.73 5.35 7.37
C TRP A 51 -7.46 3.90 7.81
N VAL A 52 -8.25 3.38 8.73
CA VAL A 52 -8.17 1.97 9.16
C VAL A 52 -8.56 1.04 8.00
N SER A 53 -9.64 1.34 7.28
CA SER A 53 -10.07 0.56 6.11
C SER A 53 -9.02 0.54 5.00
N LEU A 54 -8.37 1.68 4.79
CA LEU A 54 -7.29 1.85 3.82
C LEU A 54 -6.08 1.00 4.20
N VAL A 55 -5.68 1.01 5.48
CA VAL A 55 -4.56 0.18 5.96
C VAL A 55 -4.87 -1.31 5.86
N LEU A 56 -6.04 -1.76 6.33
CA LEU A 56 -6.44 -3.16 6.22
C LEU A 56 -6.40 -3.65 4.77
N THR A 57 -6.94 -2.85 3.85
CA THR A 57 -6.91 -3.16 2.42
C THR A 57 -5.49 -3.26 1.88
N LEU A 58 -4.63 -2.30 2.23
CA LEU A 58 -3.24 -2.28 1.78
C LEU A 58 -2.43 -3.44 2.35
N LEU A 59 -2.66 -3.83 3.61
CA LEU A 59 -2.00 -4.99 4.22
C LEU A 59 -2.34 -6.27 3.48
N THR A 60 -3.64 -6.53 3.29
CA THR A 60 -4.10 -7.76 2.61
C THR A 60 -3.58 -7.85 1.17
N ILE A 61 -3.60 -6.75 0.42
CA ILE A 61 -3.22 -6.78 -0.99
C ILE A 61 -1.70 -6.87 -1.18
N GLN A 62 -0.92 -6.16 -0.36
CA GLN A 62 0.54 -6.17 -0.48
C GLN A 62 1.11 -7.55 -0.21
N GLU A 63 0.56 -8.29 0.75
CA GLU A 63 0.95 -9.68 1.01
C GLU A 63 0.71 -10.58 -0.22
N VAL A 64 -0.44 -10.44 -0.89
CA VAL A 64 -0.76 -11.22 -2.10
C VAL A 64 0.21 -10.90 -3.23
N TYR A 65 0.43 -9.61 -3.52
CA TYR A 65 1.34 -9.18 -4.59
C TYR A 65 2.79 -9.60 -4.30
N PHE A 66 3.25 -9.45 -3.05
CA PHE A 66 4.61 -9.83 -2.68
C PHE A 66 4.85 -11.34 -2.82
N ASN A 67 3.93 -12.18 -2.33
CA ASN A 67 4.05 -13.63 -2.47
C ASN A 67 4.08 -14.04 -3.95
N ARG A 68 3.23 -13.41 -4.78
CA ARG A 68 3.21 -13.65 -6.22
C ARG A 68 4.53 -13.26 -6.89
N ASP A 69 5.09 -12.09 -6.56
CA ASP A 69 6.35 -11.62 -7.14
C ASP A 69 7.55 -12.44 -6.63
N LYS A 70 7.46 -12.99 -5.42
CA LYS A 70 8.40 -13.97 -4.87
C LYS A 70 8.34 -15.29 -5.65
N ASP A 71 7.15 -15.83 -5.88
CA ASP A 71 6.94 -17.08 -6.61
C ASP A 71 7.34 -16.96 -8.10
N ALA A 72 7.18 -15.77 -8.68
CA ALA A 72 7.62 -15.46 -10.04
C ALA A 72 9.14 -15.31 -10.17
N GLY A 73 9.90 -15.30 -9.07
CA GLY A 73 11.35 -15.11 -9.07
C GLY A 73 11.78 -13.71 -9.51
N THR A 74 10.87 -12.73 -9.52
CA THR A 74 11.14 -11.38 -10.02
C THR A 74 12.32 -10.74 -9.28
N TYR A 75 12.41 -10.93 -7.96
CA TYR A 75 13.52 -10.43 -7.15
C TYR A 75 14.86 -11.10 -7.49
N ALA A 76 14.84 -12.39 -7.82
CA ALA A 76 16.02 -13.12 -8.29
C ALA A 76 16.47 -12.64 -9.67
N LEU A 77 15.54 -12.33 -10.58
CA LEU A 77 15.85 -11.77 -11.91
C LEU A 77 16.48 -10.36 -11.82
N VAL A 78 16.06 -9.55 -10.86
CA VAL A 78 16.70 -8.26 -10.58
C VAL A 78 18.10 -8.46 -9.98
N ALA A 79 18.30 -9.48 -9.15
CA ALA A 79 19.61 -9.82 -8.58
C ALA A 79 20.59 -10.40 -9.62
N LEU A 80 20.09 -11.17 -10.60
CA LEU A 80 20.86 -11.73 -11.73
C LEU A 80 21.34 -10.69 -12.75
N SER A 81 20.81 -9.47 -12.68
CA SER A 81 21.25 -8.39 -13.57
C SER A 81 22.69 -7.96 -13.23
N PRO A 82 23.57 -7.71 -14.22
CA PRO A 82 25.01 -7.44 -14.01
C PRO A 82 25.34 -6.27 -13.08
N LYS A 83 24.36 -5.42 -12.78
CA LYS A 83 24.41 -4.38 -11.75
C LYS A 83 23.04 -4.38 -11.05
N PRO A 84 22.98 -4.40 -9.70
CA PRO A 84 21.72 -4.19 -8.98
C PRO A 84 21.22 -2.79 -9.32
N ASN A 85 20.27 -2.73 -10.25
CA ASN A 85 19.84 -1.46 -10.81
C ASN A 85 18.73 -0.91 -9.91
N TYR A 86 19.13 -0.10 -8.92
CA TYR A 86 18.21 0.50 -7.93
C TYR A 86 17.03 1.21 -8.59
N GLY A 87 17.24 1.81 -9.77
CA GLY A 87 16.18 2.45 -10.54
C GLY A 87 15.12 1.49 -11.07
N LEU A 88 15.45 0.20 -11.28
CA LEU A 88 14.49 -0.80 -11.74
C LEU A 88 13.55 -1.24 -10.61
N LEU A 89 14.09 -1.44 -9.40
CA LEU A 89 13.30 -1.75 -8.20
C LEU A 89 12.31 -0.62 -7.88
N LEU A 90 12.79 0.64 -7.88
CA LEU A 90 11.94 1.79 -7.63
C LEU A 90 10.82 1.92 -8.65
N LYS A 91 11.11 1.66 -9.94
CA LYS A 91 10.08 1.64 -10.99
C LYS A 91 9.04 0.56 -10.75
N MET A 92 9.46 -0.64 -10.36
CA MET A 92 8.55 -1.75 -10.09
C MET A 92 7.61 -1.43 -8.93
N PHE A 93 8.15 -0.88 -7.84
CA PHE A 93 7.35 -0.42 -6.71
C PHE A 93 6.41 0.73 -7.07
N PHE A 94 6.86 1.65 -7.93
CA PHE A 94 6.03 2.77 -8.40
C PHE A 94 4.86 2.30 -9.27
N LEU A 95 5.11 1.36 -10.20
CA LEU A 95 4.08 0.73 -11.02
C LEU A 95 3.05 -0.01 -10.16
N GLN A 96 3.51 -0.77 -9.16
CA GLN A 96 2.61 -1.45 -8.25
C GLN A 96 1.80 -0.47 -7.40
N TRP A 97 2.42 0.60 -6.90
CA TRP A 97 1.68 1.64 -6.20
C TRP A 97 0.61 2.27 -7.09
N LEU A 98 0.89 2.57 -8.36
CA LEU A 98 -0.11 3.10 -9.28
C LEU A 98 -1.32 2.16 -9.42
N VAL A 99 -1.07 0.87 -9.62
CA VAL A 99 -2.12 -0.14 -9.78
C VAL A 99 -2.97 -0.28 -8.51
N LEU A 100 -2.36 -0.20 -7.33
CA LEU A 100 -3.05 -0.35 -6.04
C LEU A 100 -3.76 0.94 -5.60
N SER A 101 -3.09 2.09 -5.74
CA SER A 101 -3.56 3.36 -5.18
C SER A 101 -4.70 3.97 -5.99
N ILE A 102 -4.68 3.90 -7.32
CA ILE A 102 -5.76 4.47 -8.16
C ILE A 102 -7.15 4.00 -7.71
N PRO A 103 -7.43 2.68 -7.63
CA PRO A 103 -8.75 2.21 -7.19
C PRO A 103 -9.09 2.60 -5.75
N ILE A 104 -8.14 2.59 -4.83
CA ILE A 104 -8.34 3.04 -3.44
C ILE A 104 -8.68 4.54 -3.40
N LEU A 105 -7.96 5.38 -4.15
CA LEU A 105 -8.16 6.82 -4.17
C LEU A 105 -9.52 7.19 -4.75
N VAL A 106 -9.94 6.50 -5.81
CA VAL A 106 -11.28 6.66 -6.40
C VAL A 106 -12.34 6.26 -5.38
N ALA A 107 -12.20 5.08 -4.75
CA ALA A 107 -13.16 4.63 -3.73
C ALA A 107 -13.25 5.61 -2.55
N ALA A 108 -12.11 6.11 -2.06
CA ALA A 108 -12.05 7.06 -0.95
C ALA A 108 -12.68 8.42 -1.32
N PHE A 109 -12.45 8.91 -2.54
CA PHE A 109 -13.08 10.14 -3.03
C PHE A 109 -14.61 10.00 -3.08
N PHE A 110 -15.12 8.93 -3.69
CA PHE A 110 -16.57 8.69 -3.74
C PHE A 110 -17.15 8.49 -2.34
N GLY A 111 -16.45 7.78 -1.44
CA GLY A 111 -16.85 7.64 -0.04
C GLY A 111 -17.00 8.98 0.68
N ALA A 112 -16.03 9.88 0.54
CA ALA A 112 -16.07 11.21 1.15
C ALA A 112 -17.21 12.09 0.59
N VAL A 113 -17.47 12.01 -0.72
CA VAL A 113 -18.60 12.72 -1.35
C VAL A 113 -19.94 12.18 -0.83
N LEU A 114 -20.07 10.86 -0.67
CA LEU A 114 -21.29 10.24 -0.12
C LEU A 114 -21.52 10.57 1.36
N CYS A 115 -20.47 10.81 2.14
CA CYS A 115 -20.56 11.33 3.50
C CYS A 115 -20.91 12.82 3.57
N GLY A 116 -20.95 13.54 2.44
CA GLY A 116 -21.37 14.95 2.40
C GLY A 116 -20.28 15.97 2.74
N TRP A 117 -19.00 15.57 2.77
CA TRP A 117 -17.87 16.44 3.17
C TRP A 117 -17.55 17.58 2.17
N GLY A 118 -18.26 17.65 1.04
CA GLY A 118 -18.04 18.66 0.02
C GLY A 118 -16.81 18.39 -0.86
N LEU A 119 -16.82 19.00 -2.06
CA LEU A 119 -15.83 18.71 -3.11
C LEU A 119 -14.41 19.12 -2.73
N LYS A 120 -14.24 20.28 -2.09
CA LYS A 120 -12.91 20.80 -1.71
C LYS A 120 -12.21 19.86 -0.72
N ILE A 121 -12.91 19.41 0.31
CA ILE A 121 -12.37 18.48 1.32
C ILE A 121 -12.10 17.12 0.69
N SER A 122 -13.01 16.62 -0.15
CA SER A 122 -12.84 15.34 -0.86
C SER A 122 -11.61 15.33 -1.78
N THR A 123 -11.30 16.43 -2.47
CA THR A 123 -10.07 16.54 -3.27
C THR A 123 -8.80 16.61 -2.41
N SER A 124 -8.85 17.28 -1.26
CA SER A 124 -7.73 17.31 -0.32
C SER A 124 -7.47 15.93 0.29
N LEU A 125 -8.52 15.16 0.58
CA LEU A 125 -8.43 13.76 1.00
C LEU A 125 -7.67 12.93 -0.01
N MET A 126 -7.99 13.03 -1.30
CA MET A 126 -7.27 12.31 -2.36
C MET A 126 -5.77 12.60 -2.33
N MET A 127 -5.36 13.87 -2.16
CA MET A 127 -3.94 14.22 -2.13
C MET A 127 -3.22 13.64 -0.91
N VAL A 128 -3.83 13.77 0.27
CA VAL A 128 -3.26 13.22 1.51
C VAL A 128 -3.22 11.68 1.44
N ALA A 129 -4.31 11.06 0.99
CA ALA A 129 -4.40 9.62 0.84
C ALA A 129 -3.41 9.07 -0.19
N ALA A 130 -3.14 9.78 -1.28
CA ALA A 130 -2.16 9.37 -2.28
C ALA A 130 -0.76 9.33 -1.68
N LEU A 131 -0.40 10.37 -0.92
CA LEU A 131 0.89 10.46 -0.27
C LEU A 131 1.05 9.41 0.84
N SER A 132 0.04 9.23 1.69
CA SER A 132 0.10 8.21 2.72
C SER A 132 0.11 6.80 2.14
N THR A 133 -0.65 6.53 1.09
CA THR A 133 -0.63 5.22 0.40
C THR A 133 0.74 4.96 -0.21
N TRP A 134 1.42 5.99 -0.71
CA TRP A 134 2.81 5.88 -1.15
C TRP A 134 3.73 5.46 -0.01
N SER A 135 3.66 6.16 1.14
CA SER A 135 4.44 5.81 2.33
C SER A 135 4.14 4.40 2.84
N LEU A 136 2.87 4.01 2.91
CA LEU A 136 2.44 2.67 3.35
C LEU A 136 2.92 1.56 2.41
N CYS A 137 2.90 1.80 1.09
CA CYS A 137 3.44 0.85 0.13
C CYS A 137 4.93 0.62 0.33
N ILE A 138 5.72 1.68 0.46
CA ILE A 138 7.16 1.57 0.69
C ILE A 138 7.46 0.80 1.99
N ILE A 139 6.74 1.11 3.08
CA ILE A 139 6.92 0.41 4.36
C ILE A 139 6.56 -1.07 4.23
N GLY A 140 5.45 -1.40 3.58
CA GLY A 140 5.03 -2.78 3.34
C GLY A 140 6.07 -3.57 2.56
N TRP A 141 6.63 -2.97 1.50
CA TRP A 141 7.73 -3.57 0.75
C TRP A 141 8.96 -3.84 1.61
N PHE A 142 9.38 -2.86 2.41
CA PHE A 142 10.50 -3.02 3.34
C PHE A 142 10.27 -4.19 4.31
N ALA A 143 9.10 -4.25 4.94
CA ALA A 143 8.76 -5.32 5.88
C ALA A 143 8.70 -6.71 5.21
N ASN A 144 8.20 -6.77 3.98
CA ASN A 144 8.14 -8.01 3.22
C ASN A 144 9.55 -8.51 2.84
N VAL A 145 10.45 -7.61 2.45
CA VAL A 145 11.87 -7.94 2.17
C VAL A 145 12.56 -8.49 3.41
N LEU A 146 12.35 -7.89 4.58
CA LEU A 146 12.90 -8.41 5.85
C LEU A 146 12.41 -9.83 6.17
N SER A 147 11.25 -10.21 5.64
CA SER A 147 10.62 -11.51 5.89
C SER A 147 11.10 -12.61 4.93
N LEU A 148 12.01 -12.31 3.99
CA LEU A 148 12.51 -13.28 3.00
C LEU A 148 13.33 -14.42 3.63
N ASN A 149 13.98 -14.19 4.77
CA ASN A 149 14.89 -15.15 5.41
C ASN A 149 14.25 -16.05 6.48
N LEU A 150 12.91 -16.05 6.57
CA LEU A 150 12.21 -16.73 7.64
C LEU A 150 11.31 -17.85 7.09
N ASN A 151 11.51 -19.06 7.61
CA ASN A 151 10.69 -20.24 7.29
C ASN A 151 9.19 -20.01 7.54
N THR A 152 8.33 -20.81 6.91
CA THR A 152 6.85 -20.73 6.79
C THR A 152 6.06 -20.34 8.07
N HIS A 153 6.63 -20.51 9.27
CA HIS A 153 6.06 -20.08 10.55
C HIS A 153 6.18 -18.57 10.84
N ALA A 154 6.86 -17.80 9.99
CA ALA A 154 7.20 -16.39 10.22
C ALA A 154 6.23 -15.36 9.61
N LYS A 155 5.15 -15.79 8.96
CA LYS A 155 4.06 -14.88 8.53
C LYS A 155 3.51 -14.05 9.70
N VAL A 156 3.57 -14.58 10.92
CA VAL A 156 3.14 -13.88 12.14
C VAL A 156 4.15 -12.79 12.57
N LEU A 157 5.46 -12.99 12.34
CA LEU A 157 6.49 -11.98 12.66
C LEU A 157 6.42 -10.78 11.72
N GLN A 158 6.11 -11.02 10.45
CA GLN A 158 5.87 -9.97 9.46
C GLN A 158 4.76 -9.02 9.93
N LEU A 159 3.62 -9.56 10.39
CA LEU A 159 2.51 -8.76 10.91
C LEU A 159 2.91 -7.96 12.17
N ILE A 160 3.69 -8.55 13.08
CA ILE A 160 4.16 -7.90 14.32
C ILE A 160 5.07 -6.70 14.04
N ILE A 161 5.93 -6.77 13.01
CA ILE A 161 6.83 -5.68 12.62
C ILE A 161 6.08 -4.59 11.85
N VAL A 162 5.13 -4.99 11.01
CA VAL A 162 4.39 -4.10 10.11
C VAL A 162 3.46 -3.15 10.86
N ILE A 163 2.68 -3.65 11.82
CA ILE A 163 1.68 -2.86 12.55
C ILE A 163 2.27 -1.59 13.21
N PRO A 164 3.36 -1.66 14.02
CA PRO A 164 3.92 -0.47 14.66
C PRO A 164 4.52 0.53 13.66
N LEU A 165 4.98 0.08 12.50
CA LEU A 165 5.48 0.97 11.44
C LEU A 165 4.36 1.68 10.68
N TYR A 166 3.16 1.11 10.61
CA TYR A 166 2.02 1.72 9.92
C TYR A 166 1.35 2.80 10.78
N LEU A 167 1.45 2.70 12.11
CA LEU A 167 0.88 3.68 13.05
C LEU A 167 1.34 5.12 12.80
N PRO A 168 2.65 5.43 12.67
CA PRO A 168 3.11 6.79 12.36
C PRO A 168 2.47 7.37 11.09
N VAL A 169 2.38 6.57 10.03
CA VAL A 169 1.76 7.01 8.77
C VAL A 169 0.26 7.25 8.95
N LEU A 170 -0.40 6.43 9.75
CA LEU A 170 -1.83 6.59 10.05
C LEU A 170 -2.10 7.84 10.90
N ILE A 171 -1.24 8.12 11.89
CA ILE A 171 -1.33 9.31 12.74
C ILE A 171 -1.16 10.57 11.91
N PHE A 172 -0.10 10.66 11.10
CA PHE A 172 0.16 11.85 10.29
C PHE A 172 -0.83 11.98 9.12
N GLY A 173 -1.27 10.88 8.53
CA GLY A 173 -2.28 10.86 7.48
C GLY A 173 -3.65 11.34 7.97
N ALA A 174 -4.12 10.79 9.08
CA ALA A 174 -5.37 11.23 9.69
C ALA A 174 -5.30 12.69 10.16
N SER A 175 -4.19 13.10 10.77
CA SER A 175 -3.99 14.49 11.22
C SER A 175 -3.94 15.47 10.05
N ALA A 176 -3.24 15.15 8.95
CA ALA A 176 -3.22 15.99 7.76
C ALA A 176 -4.63 16.18 7.16
N HIS A 177 -5.47 15.16 7.23
CA HIS A 177 -6.83 15.25 6.73
C HIS A 177 -7.73 16.07 7.68
N LEU A 178 -7.57 15.91 9.00
CA LEU A 178 -8.22 16.76 10.00
C LEU A 178 -7.84 18.23 9.84
N ASP A 179 -6.57 18.53 9.56
CA ASP A 179 -6.10 19.90 9.30
C ASP A 179 -6.79 20.48 8.05
N CYS A 180 -6.93 19.68 6.98
CA CYS A 180 -7.65 20.08 5.79
C CYS A 180 -9.13 20.42 6.07
N MET A 181 -9.78 19.66 6.96
CA MET A 181 -11.16 19.92 7.38
C MET A 181 -11.28 21.16 8.28
N GLY A 182 -10.33 21.32 9.21
CA GLY A 182 -10.23 22.48 10.11
C GLY A 182 -9.72 23.76 9.45
N GLN A 183 -9.42 23.72 8.14
CA GLN A 183 -8.76 24.81 7.39
C GLN A 183 -7.43 25.28 8.00
N VAL A 184 -6.72 24.36 8.66
CA VAL A 184 -5.36 24.55 9.16
C VAL A 184 -4.37 24.12 8.08
N ASN A 185 -3.15 24.64 8.13
CA ASN A 185 -2.11 24.31 7.17
C ASN A 185 -1.60 22.85 7.36
N PRO A 186 -1.83 21.91 6.41
CA PRO A 186 -1.47 20.50 6.56
C PRO A 186 0.00 20.21 6.23
N LEU A 187 0.80 21.23 5.88
CA LEU A 187 2.16 21.04 5.35
C LEU A 187 3.09 20.29 6.31
N ALA A 188 2.97 20.49 7.62
CA ALA A 188 3.82 19.80 8.60
C ALA A 188 3.59 18.28 8.58
N ASN A 189 2.33 17.85 8.56
CA ASN A 189 1.96 16.44 8.52
C ASN A 189 2.32 15.81 7.16
N LEU A 190 2.13 16.54 6.06
CA LEU A 190 2.57 16.11 4.73
C LEU A 190 4.09 15.96 4.65
N ALA A 191 4.86 16.90 5.23
CA ALA A 191 6.32 16.81 5.27
C ALA A 191 6.78 15.56 6.03
N MET A 192 6.16 15.24 7.17
CA MET A 192 6.45 14.01 7.91
C MET A 192 6.18 12.75 7.09
N LEU A 193 5.05 12.70 6.37
CA LEU A 193 4.72 11.58 5.48
C LEU A 193 5.76 11.40 4.37
N THR A 194 6.23 12.49 3.76
CA THR A 194 7.30 12.45 2.75
C THR A 194 8.63 11.99 3.35
N ALA A 195 8.99 12.46 4.54
CA ALA A 195 10.22 12.08 5.21
C ALA A 195 10.24 10.57 5.49
N ILE A 196 9.13 10.02 6.01
CA ILE A 196 8.97 8.58 6.23
C ILE A 196 9.14 7.82 4.90
N ALA A 197 8.47 8.25 3.83
CA ALA A 197 8.58 7.61 2.52
C ALA A 197 10.03 7.59 1.99
N ILE A 198 10.76 8.71 2.14
CA ILE A 198 12.15 8.83 1.68
C ILE A 198 13.07 7.91 2.49
N ILE A 199 12.93 7.90 3.82
CA ILE A 199 13.75 7.06 4.71
C ILE A 199 13.58 5.59 4.34
N PHE A 200 12.34 5.08 4.34
CA PHE A 200 12.11 3.67 4.00
C PHE A 200 12.45 3.36 2.53
N GLY A 201 12.23 4.30 1.62
CA GLY A 201 12.62 4.15 0.21
C GLY A 201 14.12 3.97 0.02
N MET A 202 14.94 4.61 0.86
CA MET A 202 16.39 4.42 0.87
C MET A 202 16.83 3.10 1.53
N LEU A 203 16.08 2.61 2.53
CA LEU A 203 16.43 1.36 3.23
C LEU A 203 16.13 0.10 2.41
N ILE A 204 15.06 0.08 1.59
CA ILE A 204 14.68 -1.09 0.78
C ILE A 204 15.84 -1.64 -0.09
N PRO A 205 16.51 -0.82 -0.93
CA PRO A 205 17.58 -1.33 -1.78
C PRO A 205 18.77 -1.87 -0.98
N LEU A 206 19.06 -1.29 0.18
CA LEU A 206 20.12 -1.75 1.08
C LEU A 206 19.78 -3.11 1.73
N ALA A 207 18.51 -3.30 2.10
CA ALA A 207 18.02 -4.57 2.60
C ALA A 207 18.09 -5.66 1.52
N ILE A 208 17.71 -5.35 0.27
CA ILE A 208 17.76 -6.32 -0.83
C ILE A 208 19.20 -6.74 -1.14
N SER A 209 20.17 -5.80 -1.18
CA SER A 209 21.57 -6.16 -1.40
C SER A 209 22.10 -7.10 -0.32
N TYR A 210 21.75 -6.84 0.95
CA TYR A 210 22.19 -7.69 2.07
C TYR A 210 21.68 -9.14 1.93
N PHE A 211 20.42 -9.33 1.55
CA PHE A 211 19.85 -10.68 1.38
C PHE A 211 20.35 -11.43 0.13
N ILE A 212 20.83 -10.70 -0.89
CA ILE A 212 21.51 -11.30 -2.04
C ILE A 212 22.87 -11.87 -1.60
N ASP A 213 23.62 -11.11 -0.80
CA ASP A 213 24.94 -11.52 -0.32
C ASP A 213 24.89 -12.73 0.63
N GLU A 214 23.81 -12.86 1.43
CA GLU A 214 23.61 -14.02 2.32
C GLU A 214 23.13 -15.30 1.59
N GLY A 215 22.86 -15.27 0.28
CA GLY A 215 22.45 -16.46 -0.49
C GLY A 215 21.04 -16.98 -0.17
N VAL A 216 20.22 -16.17 0.52
CA VAL A 216 18.84 -16.48 0.93
C VAL A 216 17.89 -16.48 -0.27
N ILE A 217 18.18 -15.64 -1.26
CA ILE A 217 17.51 -15.66 -2.56
C ILE A 217 18.30 -16.64 -3.43
N SER A 218 17.90 -17.91 -3.43
CA SER A 218 18.56 -18.94 -4.24
C SER A 218 18.44 -18.62 -5.73
N LEU A 219 19.60 -18.57 -6.40
CA LEU A 219 19.75 -18.59 -7.86
C LEU A 219 19.04 -19.79 -8.51
#